data_AF-A0A284QK37-F1
#
_entry.id   AF-A0A284QK37-F1
#
_cell.length_a   1.000
_cell.length_b   1.000
_cell.length_c   1.000
_cell.angle_alpha   90.00
_cell.angle_beta   90.00
_cell.angle_gamma   90.00
#
_symmetry.space_group_name_H-M   'P 1'
#
loop_
_entity.id
_entity.type
_entity.pdbx_description
1 polymer ?
#
loop_
_entity_poly.entity_id
_entity_poly.type
_entity_poly.pdbx_seq_one_letter_code
_entity_poly.pdbx_strand_id
1 'polypeptide(L)'
;MSSLMAPSQRGGTPYPIPAPQQCGVPSRGRGGVRGGVAGQQGGPSVSVSSVGQAVATFGSIKTGSLPMETRARIINAPELQYASGFTQGTAFVNNLTPFRVDKPTSLGSWIVVIFVPPNQFSAEDAKRTITDLVQGCEAIGMQVPEKQPLFVYKNPHDNVDQSIVEALTQTTNERKTALTFLVCIVPDGINADLYTAVKHCGDIKSGVASQCLKAGKCKDARQQYWANVALKINAKLGGVNVIPDPKSASIISDPRMPTIVMGADVMHPAPGSQTPSYASVVASIDSDGARYMAKTTLQLGRQEMIADLRTMAKDLLLAYMGYRSGMEKVTTLPKRLIFFRDGVSEGEFKRVLDLELPELEAACRDAKMNPPPKITFIIVGKRHHMRFFPKDAKDKDTKSGNLLPGTVIDQAITNPVESDFYLQSHGGLLGTSKSSSYNVVYDEFGFSPDAIQSLAYTLCFTYARSTRSVSIPTPVYYAHIVCSRAKTHYDPQGAPSSVVSGGLQTREETLDKHRRQYLPVHDAHSKRMYFM
;
A
#
# COMPACT_ATOMS: atom_id res chain seq x y z
N MET A 1 72.79 25.68 -25.01
CA MET A 1 73.84 26.14 -24.09
C MET A 1 73.30 26.02 -22.68
N SER A 2 73.55 24.88 -22.02
CA SER A 2 74.54 24.74 -20.92
C SER A 2 73.84 24.99 -19.57
N SER A 3 73.38 23.99 -18.81
CA SER A 3 74.11 22.97 -18.02
C SER A 3 74.54 23.45 -16.61
N LEU A 4 74.13 22.66 -15.59
CA LEU A 4 74.68 22.47 -14.22
C LEU A 4 74.42 23.60 -13.20
N MET A 5 74.14 23.39 -11.90
CA MET A 5 74.47 22.29 -10.97
C MET A 5 73.60 22.36 -9.68
N ALA A 6 73.44 21.21 -8.99
CA ALA A 6 72.80 21.03 -7.66
C ALA A 6 73.75 21.44 -6.49
N PRO A 7 73.37 21.44 -5.16
CA PRO A 7 73.11 20.19 -4.40
C PRO A 7 72.12 20.22 -3.18
N SER A 8 71.60 19.01 -2.87
CA SER A 8 71.25 18.37 -1.57
C SER A 8 70.60 19.12 -0.38
N GLN A 9 69.52 18.57 0.21
CA GLN A 9 69.55 17.69 1.41
C GLN A 9 68.17 17.22 1.92
N ARG A 10 68.14 15.91 2.26
CA ARG A 10 67.39 15.15 3.29
C ARG A 10 65.86 15.00 3.20
N GLY A 11 65.47 13.73 3.03
CA GLY A 11 64.11 13.22 2.99
C GLY A 11 63.41 13.05 4.35
N GLY A 12 62.09 13.06 4.27
CA GLY A 12 61.14 12.54 5.25
C GLY A 12 59.93 12.01 4.48
N THR A 13 59.61 10.73 4.66
CA THR A 13 58.48 10.02 4.01
C THR A 13 57.23 10.06 4.89
N PRO A 14 56.03 10.12 4.29
CA PRO A 14 54.81 9.59 4.90
C PRO A 14 54.21 8.42 4.10
N TYR A 15 53.54 7.53 4.84
CA TYR A 15 52.90 6.26 4.45
C TYR A 15 51.72 6.40 3.46
N PRO A 16 51.47 5.41 2.57
CA PRO A 16 50.27 5.35 1.75
C PRO A 16 49.14 4.49 2.35
N ILE A 17 47.90 4.94 2.14
CA ILE A 17 46.62 4.31 2.49
C ILE A 17 46.14 3.44 1.30
N PRO A 18 45.70 2.18 1.49
CA PRO A 18 45.21 1.34 0.38
C PRO A 18 43.70 1.46 0.14
N ALA A 19 43.32 1.34 -1.14
CA ALA A 19 41.95 1.40 -1.70
C ALA A 19 41.16 0.07 -1.55
N PRO A 20 39.81 0.11 -1.56
CA PRO A 20 38.98 -1.07 -1.33
C PRO A 20 38.73 -1.93 -2.60
N GLN A 21 38.84 -3.24 -2.44
CA GLN A 21 38.62 -4.28 -3.46
C GLN A 21 37.13 -4.63 -3.65
N GLN A 22 36.75 -4.82 -4.92
CA GLN A 22 35.48 -5.41 -5.35
C GLN A 22 35.48 -6.93 -5.13
N CYS A 23 34.35 -7.50 -4.67
CA CYS A 23 34.12 -8.95 -4.65
C CYS A 23 32.94 -9.32 -5.54
N GLY A 24 33.22 -10.19 -6.51
CA GLY A 24 32.26 -10.75 -7.46
C GLY A 24 31.46 -11.94 -6.90
N VAL A 25 30.38 -12.25 -7.60
CA VAL A 25 29.43 -13.33 -7.33
C VAL A 25 29.85 -14.60 -8.08
N PRO A 26 29.75 -15.82 -7.49
CA PRO A 26 29.72 -17.04 -8.27
C PRO A 26 28.34 -17.76 -8.26
N SER A 27 28.15 -18.49 -9.35
CA SER A 27 26.99 -19.21 -9.84
C SER A 27 26.61 -20.47 -9.03
N ARG A 28 25.32 -20.85 -9.09
CA ARG A 28 24.77 -22.08 -8.47
C ARG A 28 24.85 -23.26 -9.44
N GLY A 29 25.64 -24.27 -9.08
CA GLY A 29 25.55 -25.64 -9.61
C GLY A 29 24.90 -26.58 -8.60
N ARG A 30 24.04 -27.49 -9.07
CA ARG A 30 23.39 -28.56 -8.29
C ARG A 30 24.39 -29.67 -7.96
N GLY A 31 24.33 -30.22 -6.75
CA GLY A 31 24.98 -31.47 -6.38
C GLY A 31 24.81 -31.75 -4.89
N GLY A 32 23.99 -32.75 -4.54
CA GLY A 32 23.85 -33.21 -3.16
C GLY A 32 24.93 -34.24 -2.82
N VAL A 33 25.50 -34.19 -1.62
CA VAL A 33 26.20 -35.33 -1.00
C VAL A 33 26.03 -35.27 0.53
N ARG A 34 25.89 -36.48 1.07
CA ARG A 34 25.66 -36.91 2.45
C ARG A 34 26.65 -36.32 3.48
N GLY A 35 26.13 -36.11 4.69
CA GLY A 35 26.91 -35.73 5.86
C GLY A 35 27.84 -36.85 6.33
N GLY A 36 29.10 -36.48 6.53
CA GLY A 36 30.09 -37.21 7.30
C GLY A 36 30.64 -36.29 8.38
N VAL A 37 30.67 -36.79 9.61
CA VAL A 37 31.18 -36.12 10.80
C VAL A 37 32.70 -36.07 10.74
N ALA A 38 33.30 -34.89 10.86
CA ALA A 38 34.72 -34.71 11.16
C ALA A 38 34.87 -33.49 12.07
N GLY A 39 35.50 -33.71 13.22
CA GLY A 39 35.71 -32.70 14.26
C GLY A 39 36.60 -31.55 13.80
N GLN A 40 36.29 -30.35 14.28
CA GLN A 40 37.16 -29.19 14.18
C GLN A 40 37.59 -28.74 15.58
N GLN A 41 38.91 -28.75 15.74
CA GLN A 41 39.64 -28.11 16.82
C GLN A 41 39.47 -26.58 16.75
N GLY A 42 39.27 -25.98 17.92
CA GLY A 42 39.87 -24.72 18.35
C GLY A 42 39.81 -23.50 17.41
N GLY A 43 38.67 -22.83 17.37
CA GLY A 43 38.60 -21.38 17.13
C GLY A 43 38.05 -20.70 18.38
N PRO A 44 38.45 -19.46 18.73
CA PRO A 44 37.98 -18.80 19.94
C PRO A 44 36.48 -18.55 19.82
N SER A 45 35.69 -19.36 20.53
CA SER A 45 34.29 -19.08 20.78
C SER A 45 34.21 -17.87 21.69
N VAL A 46 33.82 -16.72 21.16
CA VAL A 46 33.33 -15.63 22.01
C VAL A 46 31.95 -16.05 22.51
N SER A 47 31.91 -16.77 23.63
CA SER A 47 30.70 -16.94 24.40
C SER A 47 30.37 -15.60 25.05
N VAL A 48 29.38 -14.89 24.52
CA VAL A 48 28.79 -13.74 25.23
C VAL A 48 27.94 -14.30 26.37
N SER A 49 28.58 -14.60 27.50
CA SER A 49 27.93 -14.94 28.77
C SER A 49 27.81 -13.72 29.69
N SER A 50 27.67 -12.50 29.14
CA SER A 50 27.59 -11.27 29.94
C SER A 50 26.18 -10.77 30.26
N VAL A 51 25.13 -11.56 29.98
CA VAL A 51 23.76 -11.21 30.44
C VAL A 51 23.64 -11.31 31.97
N GLY A 52 24.59 -11.97 32.66
CA GLY A 52 24.42 -12.40 34.05
C GLY A 52 24.82 -11.43 35.16
N GLN A 53 25.74 -10.48 34.95
CA GLN A 53 26.29 -9.71 36.09
C GLN A 53 25.47 -8.47 36.44
N ALA A 54 25.08 -7.66 35.45
CA ALA A 54 24.28 -6.46 35.71
C ALA A 54 22.85 -6.78 36.18
N VAL A 55 22.19 -7.78 35.59
CA VAL A 55 20.83 -8.20 35.97
C VAL A 55 20.80 -8.80 37.38
N ALA A 56 21.86 -9.54 37.77
CA ALA A 56 21.99 -10.09 39.12
C ALA A 56 22.20 -9.00 40.18
N THR A 57 22.86 -7.88 39.84
CA THR A 57 23.05 -6.74 40.76
C THR A 57 21.73 -6.08 41.16
N PHE A 58 20.68 -6.14 40.32
CA PHE A 58 19.34 -5.63 40.65
C PHE A 58 18.50 -6.60 41.52
N GLY A 59 19.10 -7.71 41.98
CA GLY A 59 18.65 -8.55 43.10
C GLY A 59 17.30 -9.27 43.00
N SER A 60 16.45 -8.92 42.04
CA SER A 60 15.04 -9.32 42.02
C SER A 60 14.44 -9.56 40.63
N ILE A 61 15.19 -9.28 39.55
CA ILE A 61 14.71 -9.48 38.18
C ILE A 61 14.87 -10.96 37.82
N LYS A 62 13.74 -11.69 37.84
CA LYS A 62 13.65 -13.07 37.34
C LYS A 62 13.05 -13.05 35.93
N THR A 63 13.78 -13.56 34.95
CA THR A 63 13.27 -13.72 33.58
C THR A 63 12.75 -15.14 33.36
N GLY A 64 11.59 -15.26 32.72
CA GLY A 64 11.09 -16.56 32.28
C GLY A 64 11.89 -17.08 31.07
N SER A 65 12.14 -18.38 31.02
CA SER A 65 12.81 -19.04 29.88
C SER A 65 11.86 -19.51 28.78
N LEU A 66 10.55 -19.47 29.05
CA LEU A 66 9.50 -19.90 28.13
C LEU A 66 8.70 -18.70 27.63
N PRO A 67 8.13 -18.77 26.41
CA PRO A 67 7.18 -17.76 25.93
C PRO A 67 5.99 -17.61 26.88
N MET A 68 5.48 -16.39 27.01
CA MET A 68 4.27 -16.13 27.77
C MET A 68 3.04 -16.76 27.09
N GLU A 69 2.20 -17.40 27.88
CA GLU A 69 0.88 -17.86 27.43
C GLU A 69 -0.15 -16.74 27.66
N THR A 70 -0.96 -16.46 26.64
CA THR A 70 -2.08 -15.52 26.75
C THR A 70 -3.33 -16.12 26.10
N ARG A 71 -4.50 -15.65 26.54
CA ARG A 71 -5.77 -16.02 25.93
C ARG A 71 -6.00 -15.20 24.67
N ALA A 72 -6.60 -15.84 23.68
CA ALA A 72 -7.00 -15.22 22.44
C ALA A 72 -8.44 -15.61 22.12
N ARG A 73 -9.12 -14.77 21.33
CA ARG A 73 -10.46 -15.05 20.80
C ARG A 73 -10.40 -15.07 19.29
N ILE A 74 -11.22 -15.89 18.64
CA ILE A 74 -11.37 -15.86 17.18
C ILE A 74 -12.71 -15.21 16.89
N ILE A 75 -12.68 -14.02 16.28
CA ILE A 75 -13.89 -13.32 15.85
C ILE A 75 -14.30 -13.80 14.45
N ASN A 76 -15.61 -13.79 14.20
CA ASN A 76 -16.15 -14.25 12.93
C ASN A 76 -15.77 -13.31 11.79
N ALA A 77 -15.47 -13.89 10.62
CA ALA A 77 -15.33 -13.14 9.39
C ALA A 77 -16.70 -12.56 8.98
N PRO A 78 -16.73 -11.36 8.37
CA PRO A 78 -17.96 -10.80 7.86
C PRO A 78 -18.50 -11.65 6.70
N GLU A 79 -19.80 -11.61 6.51
CA GLU A 79 -20.40 -11.98 5.23
C GLU A 79 -20.12 -10.90 4.19
N LEU A 80 -19.91 -11.33 2.93
CA LEU A 80 -19.59 -10.45 1.82
C LEU A 80 -20.66 -10.55 0.74
N GLN A 81 -21.05 -9.40 0.19
CA GLN A 81 -22.01 -9.29 -0.90
C GLN A 81 -21.27 -9.01 -2.22
N TYR A 82 -21.65 -9.80 -3.22
CA TYR A 82 -21.24 -9.69 -4.62
C TYR A 82 -22.49 -9.40 -5.48
N ALA A 83 -22.41 -9.51 -6.81
CA ALA A 83 -23.57 -9.30 -7.68
C ALA A 83 -24.80 -10.12 -7.23
N SER A 84 -26.01 -9.57 -7.42
CA SER A 84 -27.28 -10.19 -7.02
C SER A 84 -27.36 -11.68 -7.37
N GLY A 85 -27.59 -12.53 -6.37
CA GLY A 85 -27.62 -14.00 -6.49
C GLY A 85 -26.30 -14.71 -6.13
N PHE A 86 -25.22 -13.96 -5.90
CA PHE A 86 -23.95 -14.46 -5.39
C PHE A 86 -23.72 -13.91 -3.97
N THR A 87 -24.20 -14.59 -2.95
CA THR A 87 -23.78 -14.37 -1.56
C THR A 87 -22.67 -15.35 -1.22
N GLN A 88 -21.52 -14.86 -0.77
CA GLN A 88 -20.50 -15.74 -0.23
C GLN A 88 -20.73 -15.88 1.28
N GLY A 89 -21.09 -17.09 1.72
CA GLY A 89 -21.15 -17.42 3.15
C GLY A 89 -19.80 -17.19 3.84
N THR A 90 -19.83 -17.10 5.17
CA THR A 90 -18.70 -16.82 6.07
C THR A 90 -17.38 -17.46 5.59
N ALA A 91 -16.42 -16.60 5.27
CA ALA A 91 -15.06 -16.81 4.78
C ALA A 91 -14.56 -18.25 4.58
N PHE A 92 -14.07 -18.56 3.38
CA PHE A 92 -12.69 -18.94 3.06
C PHE A 92 -12.62 -19.14 1.55
N VAL A 93 -11.83 -18.32 0.87
CA VAL A 93 -11.76 -18.34 -0.60
C VAL A 93 -11.04 -19.60 -1.08
N ASN A 94 -11.84 -20.59 -1.48
CA ASN A 94 -11.44 -21.45 -2.58
C ASN A 94 -11.49 -20.60 -3.85
N ASN A 95 -10.32 -20.32 -4.42
CA ASN A 95 -10.06 -19.52 -5.63
C ASN A 95 -10.69 -20.12 -6.93
N LEU A 96 -11.79 -20.87 -6.82
CA LEU A 96 -12.42 -21.64 -7.89
C LEU A 96 -13.92 -21.34 -8.06
N THR A 97 -14.52 -20.56 -7.16
CA THR A 97 -15.93 -20.21 -7.30
C THR A 97 -16.06 -19.01 -8.23
N PRO A 98 -16.79 -19.11 -9.36
CA PRO A 98 -17.08 -17.95 -10.18
C PRO A 98 -17.87 -16.94 -9.33
N PHE A 99 -17.30 -15.76 -9.11
CA PHE A 99 -17.97 -14.64 -8.47
C PHE A 99 -18.02 -13.49 -9.46
N ARG A 100 -19.14 -12.76 -9.46
CA ARG A 100 -19.28 -11.51 -10.20
C ARG A 100 -19.17 -10.35 -9.24
N VAL A 101 -18.47 -9.30 -9.62
CA VAL A 101 -18.30 -8.12 -8.77
C VAL A 101 -19.64 -7.43 -8.50
N ASP A 102 -19.77 -6.77 -7.35
CA ASP A 102 -20.99 -6.05 -6.93
C ASP A 102 -21.50 -5.04 -7.98
N LYS A 103 -20.62 -4.11 -8.39
CA LYS A 103 -20.90 -3.11 -9.44
C LYS A 103 -19.84 -3.22 -10.55
N PRO A 104 -20.07 -4.02 -11.60
CA PRO A 104 -19.15 -4.11 -12.73
C PRO A 104 -19.20 -2.85 -13.59
N THR A 105 -18.07 -2.47 -14.18
CA THR A 105 -17.98 -1.40 -15.18
C THR A 105 -17.72 -1.93 -16.58
N SER A 106 -17.85 -1.03 -17.57
CA SER A 106 -17.37 -1.28 -18.93
C SER A 106 -15.91 -0.86 -19.07
N LEU A 107 -15.09 -1.69 -19.71
CA LEU A 107 -13.70 -1.35 -20.06
C LEU A 107 -13.64 -0.21 -21.10
N GLY A 108 -14.70 -0.05 -21.91
CA GLY A 108 -14.80 0.94 -22.96
C GLY A 108 -13.79 0.71 -24.10
N SER A 109 -13.30 1.80 -24.68
CA SER A 109 -12.28 1.81 -25.74
C SER A 109 -10.89 1.82 -25.12
N TRP A 110 -9.99 0.94 -25.56
CA TRP A 110 -8.70 0.77 -24.90
C TRP A 110 -7.57 0.39 -25.87
N ILE A 111 -6.34 0.54 -25.39
CA ILE A 111 -5.12 0.27 -26.17
C ILE A 111 -4.09 -0.48 -25.33
N VAL A 112 -3.24 -1.27 -25.99
CA VAL A 112 -2.06 -1.90 -25.39
C VAL A 112 -0.77 -1.26 -25.91
N VAL A 113 0.07 -0.76 -25.01
CA VAL A 113 1.42 -0.26 -25.33
C VAL A 113 2.45 -1.23 -24.78
N ILE A 114 3.33 -1.73 -25.65
CA ILE A 114 4.29 -2.79 -25.33
C ILE A 114 5.69 -2.19 -25.33
N PHE A 115 6.31 -2.14 -24.15
CA PHE A 115 7.68 -1.66 -23.92
C PHE A 115 8.71 -2.79 -23.92
N VAL A 116 8.36 -3.92 -24.54
CA VAL A 116 9.21 -5.11 -24.66
C VAL A 116 9.40 -5.39 -26.15
N PRO A 117 10.63 -5.61 -26.62
CA PRO A 117 10.89 -5.85 -28.03
C PRO A 117 10.11 -7.07 -28.59
N PRO A 118 9.70 -7.06 -29.88
CA PRO A 118 8.90 -8.12 -30.48
C PRO A 118 9.50 -9.53 -30.41
N ASN A 119 10.83 -9.65 -30.35
CA ASN A 119 11.51 -10.95 -30.18
C ASN A 119 11.36 -11.54 -28.76
N GLN A 120 11.08 -10.70 -27.76
CA GLN A 120 10.85 -11.11 -26.38
C GLN A 120 9.37 -11.19 -26.03
N PHE A 121 8.52 -10.42 -26.70
CA PHE A 121 7.06 -10.47 -26.55
C PHE A 121 6.42 -10.30 -27.91
N SER A 122 6.02 -11.41 -28.53
CA SER A 122 5.59 -11.42 -29.93
C SER A 122 4.20 -10.82 -30.11
N ALA A 123 3.82 -10.56 -31.36
CA ALA A 123 2.45 -10.16 -31.69
C ALA A 123 1.41 -11.23 -31.28
N GLU A 124 1.80 -12.51 -31.28
CA GLU A 124 0.94 -13.60 -30.80
C GLU A 124 0.79 -13.57 -29.28
N ASP A 125 1.87 -13.30 -28.54
CA ASP A 125 1.81 -13.12 -27.08
C ASP A 125 0.90 -11.93 -26.71
N ALA A 126 0.96 -10.84 -27.49
CA ALA A 126 0.08 -9.68 -27.32
C ALA A 126 -1.40 -10.04 -27.55
N LYS A 127 -1.72 -10.72 -28.66
CA LYS A 127 -3.09 -11.17 -28.97
C LYS A 127 -3.64 -12.14 -27.93
N ARG A 128 -2.81 -13.08 -27.45
CA ARG A 128 -3.17 -14.01 -26.37
C ARG A 128 -3.46 -13.26 -25.07
N THR A 129 -2.57 -12.34 -24.70
CA THR A 129 -2.73 -11.49 -23.51
C THR A 129 -4.02 -10.66 -23.54
N ILE A 130 -4.33 -10.07 -24.70
CA ILE A 130 -5.59 -9.34 -24.91
C ILE A 130 -6.78 -10.28 -24.69
N THR A 131 -6.77 -11.44 -25.34
CA THR A 131 -7.86 -12.42 -25.26
C THR A 131 -8.09 -12.88 -23.82
N ASP A 132 -7.02 -13.24 -23.11
CA ASP A 132 -7.13 -13.73 -21.74
C ASP A 132 -7.56 -12.62 -20.76
N LEU A 133 -7.12 -11.38 -20.98
CA LEU A 133 -7.57 -10.23 -20.20
C LEU A 133 -9.06 -9.96 -20.40
N VAL A 134 -9.53 -9.99 -21.66
CA VAL A 134 -10.96 -9.85 -21.99
C VAL A 134 -11.76 -10.93 -21.25
N GLN A 135 -11.33 -12.20 -21.33
CA GLN A 135 -11.97 -13.30 -20.62
C GLN A 135 -11.94 -13.11 -19.10
N GLY A 136 -10.84 -12.61 -18.54
CA GLY A 136 -10.73 -12.30 -17.11
C GLY A 136 -11.70 -11.22 -16.65
N CYS A 137 -11.87 -10.16 -17.44
CA CYS A 137 -12.85 -9.09 -17.21
C CYS A 137 -14.28 -9.61 -17.30
N GLU A 138 -14.62 -10.34 -18.36
CA GLU A 138 -15.96 -10.93 -18.56
C GLU A 138 -16.30 -11.95 -17.46
N ALA A 139 -15.33 -12.73 -16.99
CA ALA A 139 -15.52 -13.73 -15.93
C ALA A 139 -15.95 -13.10 -14.60
N ILE A 140 -15.49 -11.89 -14.29
CA ILE A 140 -15.93 -11.16 -13.09
C ILE A 140 -17.17 -10.29 -13.34
N GLY A 141 -17.72 -10.29 -14.56
CA GLY A 141 -18.95 -9.58 -14.92
C GLY A 141 -18.77 -8.20 -15.54
N MET A 142 -17.53 -7.76 -15.83
CA MET A 142 -17.30 -6.51 -16.56
C MET A 142 -17.76 -6.61 -18.01
N GLN A 143 -18.15 -5.48 -18.58
CA GLN A 143 -18.45 -5.38 -20.02
C GLN A 143 -17.19 -5.01 -20.79
N VAL A 144 -16.92 -5.72 -21.89
CA VAL A 144 -15.77 -5.42 -22.76
C VAL A 144 -16.24 -5.31 -24.21
N PRO A 145 -16.79 -4.14 -24.61
CA PRO A 145 -17.31 -3.94 -25.96
C PRO A 145 -16.22 -4.12 -27.02
N GLU A 146 -15.01 -3.65 -26.72
CA GLU A 146 -13.84 -3.83 -27.57
C GLU A 146 -13.03 -5.06 -27.15
N LYS A 147 -13.16 -6.14 -27.92
CA LYS A 147 -12.47 -7.42 -27.66
C LYS A 147 -11.08 -7.54 -28.32
N GLN A 148 -10.78 -6.68 -29.29
CA GLN A 148 -9.55 -6.69 -30.08
C GLN A 148 -9.00 -5.26 -30.21
N PRO A 149 -8.53 -4.65 -29.11
CA PRO A 149 -7.86 -3.35 -29.16
C PRO A 149 -6.59 -3.38 -30.02
N LEU A 150 -6.20 -2.19 -30.48
CA LEU A 150 -4.89 -1.99 -31.10
C LEU A 150 -3.78 -2.19 -30.05
N PHE A 151 -2.64 -2.70 -30.51
CA PHE A 151 -1.42 -2.73 -29.74
C PHE A 151 -0.26 -2.14 -30.54
N VAL A 152 0.64 -1.44 -29.85
CA VAL A 152 1.82 -0.80 -30.44
C VAL A 152 3.07 -1.10 -29.63
N TYR A 153 4.20 -1.23 -30.31
CA TYR A 153 5.52 -1.37 -29.67
C TYR A 153 6.17 0.00 -29.54
N LYS A 154 6.72 0.28 -28.36
CA LYS A 154 7.49 1.50 -28.06
C LYS A 154 8.78 1.15 -27.35
N ASN A 155 9.82 1.96 -27.53
CA ASN A 155 11.10 1.74 -26.88
C ASN A 155 11.04 2.24 -25.43
N PRO A 156 11.37 1.42 -24.41
CA PRO A 156 11.39 1.86 -23.02
C PRO A 156 12.47 2.91 -22.71
N HIS A 157 13.44 3.11 -23.60
CA HIS A 157 14.51 4.10 -23.45
C HIS A 157 14.18 5.47 -24.07
N ASP A 158 13.10 5.55 -24.86
CA ASP A 158 12.64 6.83 -25.40
C ASP A 158 11.88 7.61 -24.31
N ASN A 159 11.41 8.81 -24.67
CA ASN A 159 10.47 9.55 -23.84
C ASN A 159 9.15 8.77 -23.74
N VAL A 160 8.98 8.05 -22.64
CA VAL A 160 7.84 7.17 -22.36
C VAL A 160 6.52 7.94 -22.37
N ASP A 161 6.50 9.14 -21.77
CA ASP A 161 5.30 9.99 -21.71
C ASP A 161 4.85 10.36 -23.13
N GLN A 162 5.76 10.85 -23.94
CA GLN A 162 5.51 11.22 -25.33
C GLN A 162 5.06 10.01 -26.16
N SER A 163 5.73 8.86 -25.98
CA SER A 163 5.39 7.62 -26.66
C SER A 163 3.96 7.15 -26.37
N ILE A 164 3.50 7.29 -25.13
CA ILE A 164 2.13 6.95 -24.74
C ILE A 164 1.15 7.98 -25.30
N VAL A 165 1.43 9.28 -25.15
CA VAL A 165 0.55 10.34 -25.65
C VAL A 165 0.34 10.24 -27.17
N GLU A 166 1.40 9.95 -27.93
CA GLU A 166 1.31 9.68 -29.37
C GLU A 166 0.40 8.49 -29.66
N ALA A 167 0.58 7.36 -28.95
CA ALA A 167 -0.24 6.18 -29.15
C ALA A 167 -1.71 6.44 -28.83
N LEU A 168 -1.99 7.18 -27.74
CA LEU A 168 -3.33 7.58 -27.34
C LEU A 168 -3.97 8.51 -28.40
N THR A 169 -3.22 9.50 -28.88
CA THR A 169 -3.70 10.52 -29.83
C THR A 169 -3.98 9.90 -31.19
N GLN A 170 -3.04 9.11 -31.71
CA GLN A 170 -3.19 8.41 -32.99
C GLN A 170 -4.44 7.52 -32.97
N THR A 171 -4.57 6.69 -31.92
CA THR A 171 -5.70 5.76 -31.78
C THR A 171 -7.03 6.50 -31.64
N THR A 172 -7.06 7.60 -30.87
CA THR A 172 -8.26 8.43 -30.72
C THR A 172 -8.69 9.06 -32.05
N ASN A 173 -7.72 9.55 -32.84
CA ASN A 173 -7.99 10.17 -34.15
C ASN A 173 -8.50 9.16 -35.17
N GLU A 174 -7.88 7.98 -35.25
CA GLU A 174 -8.28 6.91 -36.17
C GLU A 174 -9.69 6.39 -35.87
N ARG A 175 -10.04 6.28 -34.58
CA ARG A 175 -11.32 5.68 -34.14
C ARG A 175 -12.41 6.69 -33.80
N LYS A 176 -12.09 7.99 -33.80
CA LYS A 176 -12.98 9.09 -33.39
C LYS A 176 -13.65 8.83 -32.03
N THR A 177 -12.97 8.12 -31.13
CA THR A 177 -13.50 7.69 -29.83
C THR A 177 -12.42 7.87 -28.76
N ALA A 178 -12.77 8.53 -27.66
CA ALA A 178 -11.85 8.73 -26.54
C ALA A 178 -11.52 7.39 -25.86
N LEU A 179 -10.23 7.18 -25.56
CA LEU A 179 -9.78 6.00 -24.84
C LEU A 179 -10.10 6.11 -23.35
N THR A 180 -10.68 5.06 -22.79
CA THR A 180 -11.03 4.95 -21.37
C THR A 180 -9.96 4.21 -20.58
N PHE A 181 -9.10 3.43 -21.25
CA PHE A 181 -8.12 2.58 -20.58
C PHE A 181 -6.84 2.33 -21.39
N LEU A 182 -5.72 2.19 -20.66
CA LEU A 182 -4.40 1.90 -21.19
C LEU A 182 -3.81 0.67 -20.49
N VAL A 183 -3.41 -0.35 -21.26
CA VAL A 183 -2.59 -1.46 -20.75
C VAL A 183 -1.15 -1.26 -21.20
N CYS A 184 -0.20 -1.32 -20.27
CA CYS A 184 1.23 -1.25 -20.57
C CYS A 184 1.92 -2.57 -20.26
N ILE A 185 2.48 -3.23 -21.27
CA ILE A 185 3.32 -4.41 -21.08
C ILE A 185 4.76 -3.95 -20.84
N VAL A 186 5.31 -4.27 -19.69
CA VAL A 186 6.65 -3.86 -19.25
C VAL A 186 7.58 -5.06 -19.07
N PRO A 187 8.91 -4.88 -19.16
CA PRO A 187 9.88 -5.94 -18.88
C PRO A 187 9.73 -6.53 -17.46
N ASP A 188 10.14 -7.78 -17.25
CA ASP A 188 10.05 -8.43 -15.92
C ASP A 188 11.02 -7.85 -14.88
N GLY A 189 12.14 -7.29 -15.36
CA GLY A 189 13.17 -6.63 -14.56
C GLY A 189 12.64 -5.41 -13.80
N ILE A 190 13.42 -4.96 -12.81
CA ILE A 190 13.07 -3.77 -12.04
C ILE A 190 13.36 -2.54 -12.93
N ASN A 191 12.32 -2.02 -13.58
CA ASN A 191 12.37 -0.72 -14.23
C ASN A 191 11.35 0.21 -13.56
N ALA A 192 11.73 0.68 -12.35
CA ALA A 192 10.90 1.56 -11.54
C ALA A 192 10.61 2.89 -12.26
N ASP A 193 11.54 3.35 -13.08
CA ASP A 193 11.43 4.60 -13.84
C ASP A 193 10.40 4.47 -14.95
N LEU A 194 10.42 3.38 -15.73
CA LEU A 194 9.39 3.10 -16.74
C LEU A 194 7.99 3.00 -16.12
N TYR A 195 7.86 2.29 -14.99
CA TYR A 195 6.58 2.21 -14.28
C TYR A 195 6.12 3.59 -13.82
N THR A 196 7.03 4.39 -13.25
CA THR A 196 6.73 5.75 -12.78
C THR A 196 6.31 6.64 -13.93
N ALA A 197 6.96 6.56 -15.09
CA ALA A 197 6.61 7.33 -16.28
C ALA A 197 5.24 6.95 -16.85
N VAL A 198 4.94 5.65 -16.99
CA VAL A 198 3.58 5.20 -17.39
C VAL A 198 2.51 5.76 -16.45
N LYS A 199 2.78 5.74 -15.14
CA LYS A 199 1.85 6.25 -14.13
C LYS A 199 1.75 7.77 -14.12
N HIS A 200 2.85 8.48 -14.33
CA HIS A 200 2.83 9.93 -14.49
C HIS A 200 1.99 10.33 -15.72
N CYS A 201 2.26 9.70 -16.88
CA CYS A 201 1.51 9.93 -18.10
C CYS A 201 0.00 9.68 -17.91
N GLY A 202 -0.39 8.52 -17.35
CA GLY A 202 -1.80 8.16 -17.15
C GLY A 202 -2.52 8.98 -16.07
N ASP A 203 -1.93 9.04 -14.88
CA ASP A 203 -2.62 9.53 -13.68
C ASP A 203 -2.52 11.06 -13.50
N ILE A 204 -1.48 11.69 -14.08
CA ILE A 204 -1.20 13.13 -13.95
C ILE A 204 -1.43 13.88 -15.26
N LYS A 205 -0.83 13.43 -16.38
CA LYS A 205 -0.86 14.20 -17.64
C LYS A 205 -2.11 13.99 -18.50
N SER A 206 -2.51 12.74 -18.73
CA SER A 206 -3.53 12.40 -19.76
C SER A 206 -4.92 12.08 -19.21
N GLY A 207 -5.04 11.76 -17.92
CA GLY A 207 -6.33 11.38 -17.33
C GLY A 207 -6.87 10.02 -17.79
N VAL A 208 -6.02 9.16 -18.36
CA VAL A 208 -6.40 7.80 -18.82
C VAL A 208 -6.00 6.76 -17.78
N ALA A 209 -6.95 5.91 -17.38
CA ALA A 209 -6.70 4.88 -16.38
C ALA A 209 -5.74 3.82 -16.95
N SER A 210 -4.71 3.46 -16.19
CA SER A 210 -3.63 2.59 -16.69
C SER A 210 -3.43 1.31 -15.86
N GLN A 211 -3.07 0.21 -16.53
CA GLN A 211 -2.65 -1.04 -15.90
C GLN A 211 -1.35 -1.56 -16.51
N CYS A 212 -0.29 -1.61 -15.69
CA CYS A 212 0.97 -2.22 -16.10
C CYS A 212 0.94 -3.72 -15.85
N LEU A 213 1.42 -4.51 -16.81
CA LEU A 213 1.56 -5.96 -16.71
C LEU A 213 3.00 -6.34 -17.06
N LYS A 214 3.59 -7.27 -16.31
CA LYS A 214 4.93 -7.77 -16.63
C LYS A 214 4.84 -8.81 -17.74
N ALA A 215 5.70 -8.71 -18.75
CA ALA A 215 5.67 -9.58 -19.92
C ALA A 215 5.72 -11.08 -19.57
N GLY A 216 6.67 -11.51 -18.73
CA GLY A 216 6.79 -12.90 -18.31
C GLY A 216 5.61 -13.39 -17.48
N LYS A 217 4.89 -12.50 -16.77
CA LYS A 217 3.65 -12.87 -16.08
C LYS A 217 2.49 -13.10 -17.04
N CYS A 218 2.48 -12.46 -18.21
CA CYS A 218 1.40 -12.62 -19.19
C CYS A 218 1.52 -13.93 -19.97
N LYS A 219 2.75 -14.41 -20.24
CA LYS A 219 2.98 -15.58 -21.11
C LYS A 219 2.38 -16.87 -20.56
N ASP A 220 2.49 -17.09 -19.25
CA ASP A 220 2.08 -18.32 -18.54
C ASP A 220 0.96 -18.05 -17.51
N ALA A 221 0.19 -16.97 -17.72
CA ALA A 221 -0.85 -16.58 -16.78
C ALA A 221 -1.99 -17.60 -16.75
N ARG A 222 -2.40 -18.00 -15.55
CA ARG A 222 -3.65 -18.74 -15.32
C ARG A 222 -4.83 -17.78 -15.26
N GLN A 223 -6.05 -18.28 -15.46
CA GLN A 223 -7.26 -17.46 -15.38
C GLN A 223 -7.39 -16.65 -14.07
N GLN A 224 -6.92 -17.20 -12.95
CA GLN A 224 -6.90 -16.48 -11.66
C GLN A 224 -6.04 -15.20 -11.69
N TYR A 225 -4.95 -15.17 -12.46
CA TYR A 225 -4.14 -13.97 -12.63
C TYR A 225 -4.95 -12.88 -13.32
N TRP A 226 -5.63 -13.22 -14.42
CA TRP A 226 -6.46 -12.29 -15.19
C TRP A 226 -7.66 -11.79 -14.39
N ALA A 227 -8.31 -12.65 -13.60
CA ALA A 227 -9.36 -12.23 -12.66
C ALA A 227 -8.82 -11.21 -11.64
N ASN A 228 -7.65 -11.44 -11.05
CA ASN A 228 -7.03 -10.50 -10.11
C ASN A 228 -6.59 -9.18 -10.77
N VAL A 229 -6.20 -9.22 -12.04
CA VAL A 229 -5.95 -8.00 -12.83
C VAL A 229 -7.26 -7.26 -13.04
N ALA A 230 -8.32 -7.95 -13.48
CA ALA A 230 -9.64 -7.38 -13.72
C ALA A 230 -10.24 -6.71 -12.47
N LEU A 231 -10.03 -7.26 -11.27
CA LEU A 231 -10.42 -6.60 -10.02
C LEU A 231 -9.85 -5.18 -9.88
N LYS A 232 -8.58 -4.98 -10.27
CA LYS A 232 -7.94 -3.65 -10.23
C LYS A 232 -8.51 -2.73 -11.31
N ILE A 233 -8.76 -3.28 -12.50
CA ILE A 233 -9.34 -2.53 -13.62
C ILE A 233 -10.74 -2.03 -13.26
N ASN A 234 -11.61 -2.91 -12.74
CA ASN A 234 -12.94 -2.55 -12.30
C ASN A 234 -12.89 -1.40 -11.27
N ALA A 235 -12.05 -1.52 -10.24
CA ALA A 235 -11.87 -0.49 -9.22
C ALA A 235 -11.39 0.87 -9.80
N LYS A 236 -10.43 0.84 -10.74
CA LYS A 236 -9.92 2.07 -11.42
C LYS A 236 -10.97 2.77 -12.26
N LEU A 237 -11.85 2.02 -12.89
CA LEU A 237 -12.92 2.53 -13.73
C LEU A 237 -14.16 2.94 -12.92
N GLY A 238 -14.10 2.82 -11.60
CA GLY A 238 -15.18 3.21 -10.71
C GLY A 238 -16.22 2.12 -10.50
N GLY A 239 -15.86 0.85 -10.64
CA GLY A 239 -16.65 -0.29 -10.19
C GLY A 239 -16.46 -0.58 -8.71
N VAL A 240 -17.31 -1.46 -8.17
CA VAL A 240 -17.19 -1.99 -6.81
C VAL A 240 -17.07 -3.50 -6.92
N ASN A 241 -16.04 -4.07 -6.28
CA ASN A 241 -15.77 -5.50 -6.35
C ASN A 241 -16.62 -6.29 -5.36
N VAL A 242 -16.67 -5.79 -4.13
CA VAL A 242 -17.32 -6.43 -2.99
C VAL A 242 -17.74 -5.36 -2.01
N ILE A 243 -18.87 -5.57 -1.33
CA ILE A 243 -19.30 -4.79 -0.17
C ILE A 243 -19.50 -5.75 1.01
N PRO A 244 -19.27 -5.32 2.26
CA PRO A 244 -19.59 -6.17 3.40
C PRO A 244 -21.10 -6.24 3.59
N ASP A 245 -21.62 -7.38 4.04
CA ASP A 245 -23.04 -7.52 4.35
C ASP A 245 -23.43 -6.53 5.47
N PRO A 246 -24.52 -5.75 5.32
CA PRO A 246 -24.92 -4.78 6.32
C PRO A 246 -25.12 -5.33 7.73
N LYS A 247 -25.48 -6.62 7.88
CA LYS A 247 -25.61 -7.27 9.20
C LYS A 247 -24.26 -7.46 9.87
N SER A 248 -23.24 -7.77 9.08
CA SER A 248 -21.85 -7.95 9.55
C SER A 248 -21.11 -6.61 9.72
N ALA A 249 -21.54 -5.58 8.99
CA ALA A 249 -20.87 -4.28 8.92
C ALA A 249 -21.79 -3.10 9.30
N SER A 250 -22.58 -3.27 10.36
CA SER A 250 -23.56 -2.25 10.81
C SER A 250 -22.92 -0.90 11.13
N ILE A 251 -21.65 -0.86 11.54
CA ILE A 251 -20.93 0.40 11.79
C ILE A 251 -20.69 1.16 10.49
N ILE A 252 -20.46 0.49 9.36
CA ILE A 252 -20.23 1.15 8.08
C ILE A 252 -21.56 1.51 7.41
N SER A 253 -22.48 0.55 7.39
CA SER A 253 -23.68 0.56 6.55
C SER A 253 -24.95 1.11 7.23
N ASP A 254 -24.93 1.52 8.51
CA ASP A 254 -26.14 2.07 9.17
C ASP A 254 -26.56 3.42 8.55
N PRO A 255 -27.69 3.49 7.82
CA PRO A 255 -28.11 4.71 7.17
C PRO A 255 -28.52 5.81 8.16
N ARG A 256 -28.86 5.45 9.41
CA ARG A 256 -29.24 6.40 10.47
C ARG A 256 -28.02 7.02 11.12
N MET A 257 -26.87 6.33 11.03
CA MET A 257 -25.59 6.75 11.61
C MET A 257 -24.49 6.67 10.54
N PRO A 258 -24.54 7.48 9.47
CA PRO A 258 -23.58 7.36 8.39
C PRO A 258 -22.14 7.56 8.89
N THR A 259 -21.26 6.67 8.44
CA THR A 259 -19.86 6.61 8.87
C THR A 259 -18.96 6.92 7.70
N ILE A 260 -18.00 7.81 7.92
CA ILE A 260 -16.84 7.97 7.03
C ILE A 260 -15.64 7.29 7.68
N VAL A 261 -14.96 6.43 6.91
CA VAL A 261 -13.76 5.74 7.36
C VAL A 261 -12.56 6.30 6.61
N MET A 262 -11.61 6.84 7.36
CA MET A 262 -10.37 7.41 6.85
C MET A 262 -9.16 6.54 7.20
N GLY A 263 -8.16 6.58 6.33
CA GLY A 263 -6.85 5.97 6.54
C GLY A 263 -5.76 6.97 6.23
N ALA A 264 -4.68 6.97 7.00
CA ALA A 264 -3.56 7.86 6.78
C ALA A 264 -2.22 7.15 6.99
N ASP A 265 -1.23 7.55 6.20
CA ASP A 265 0.13 7.05 6.25
C ASP A 265 1.13 8.16 5.89
N VAL A 266 2.35 8.05 6.40
CA VAL A 266 3.47 8.92 6.07
C VAL A 266 4.65 8.06 5.63
N MET A 267 5.14 8.32 4.42
CA MET A 267 6.31 7.65 3.88
C MET A 267 7.52 8.56 3.93
N HIS A 268 8.53 8.10 4.65
CA HIS A 268 9.81 8.78 4.78
C HIS A 268 10.80 8.44 3.65
N PRO A 269 11.72 9.36 3.35
CA PRO A 269 12.83 9.09 2.45
C PRO A 269 13.81 8.06 3.06
N ALA A 270 14.64 7.45 2.20
CA ALA A 270 15.67 6.53 2.64
C ALA A 270 16.69 7.21 3.60
N PRO A 271 17.35 6.44 4.48
CA PRO A 271 18.47 6.94 5.28
C PRO A 271 19.47 7.77 4.46
N GLY A 272 19.79 8.97 4.93
CA GLY A 272 20.70 9.90 4.25
C GLY A 272 20.10 10.76 3.13
N SER A 273 18.86 10.49 2.68
CA SER A 273 18.20 11.35 1.68
C SER A 273 17.54 12.57 2.33
N GLN A 274 17.67 13.73 1.67
CA GLN A 274 17.02 15.00 2.04
C GLN A 274 15.67 15.22 1.34
N THR A 275 15.16 14.20 0.64
CA THR A 275 13.86 14.31 -0.03
C THR A 275 12.71 14.46 0.99
N PRO A 276 11.61 15.13 0.63
CA PRO A 276 10.49 15.33 1.53
C PRO A 276 9.83 14.00 1.91
N SER A 277 9.06 14.03 3.00
CA SER A 277 8.13 12.95 3.31
C SER A 277 6.80 13.19 2.61
N TYR A 278 6.14 12.09 2.27
CA TYR A 278 4.84 12.12 1.61
C TYR A 278 3.80 11.66 2.62
N ALA A 279 2.82 12.50 2.88
CA ALA A 279 1.67 12.14 3.68
C ALA A 279 0.48 11.90 2.77
N SER A 280 -0.33 10.89 3.08
CA SER A 280 -1.58 10.67 2.39
C SER A 280 -2.71 10.40 3.36
N VAL A 281 -3.91 10.83 2.96
CA VAL A 281 -5.16 10.53 3.63
C VAL A 281 -6.11 9.98 2.58
N VAL A 282 -6.75 8.86 2.88
CA VAL A 282 -7.79 8.26 2.05
C VAL A 282 -9.08 8.20 2.86
N ALA A 283 -10.22 8.32 2.19
CA ALA A 283 -11.52 8.19 2.85
C ALA A 283 -12.50 7.41 1.99
N SER A 284 -13.36 6.62 2.65
CA SER A 284 -14.55 6.08 2.01
C SER A 284 -15.45 7.23 1.56
N ILE A 285 -16.08 7.13 0.39
CA ILE A 285 -16.97 8.17 -0.14
C ILE A 285 -18.42 7.71 -0.33
N ASP A 286 -18.67 6.40 -0.32
CA ASP A 286 -19.99 5.77 -0.46
C ASP A 286 -20.55 5.30 0.89
N SER A 287 -21.84 4.95 0.90
CA SER A 287 -22.51 4.42 2.09
C SER A 287 -22.08 2.99 2.45
N ASP A 288 -21.49 2.26 1.50
CA ASP A 288 -21.08 0.85 1.67
C ASP A 288 -19.61 0.69 2.12
N GLY A 289 -18.82 1.78 2.13
CA GLY A 289 -17.39 1.74 2.47
C GLY A 289 -16.53 0.99 1.46
N ALA A 290 -16.93 0.98 0.17
CA ALA A 290 -16.24 0.27 -0.90
C ALA A 290 -15.44 1.20 -1.83
N ARG A 291 -15.85 2.45 -1.96
CA ARG A 291 -15.18 3.44 -2.80
C ARG A 291 -14.35 4.37 -1.96
N TYR A 292 -13.10 4.58 -2.37
CA TYR A 292 -12.18 5.47 -1.68
C TYR A 292 -11.68 6.58 -2.59
N MET A 293 -11.50 7.76 -2.00
CA MET A 293 -10.74 8.85 -2.58
C MET A 293 -9.48 9.10 -1.76
N ALA A 294 -8.47 9.71 -2.39
CA ALA A 294 -7.18 9.96 -1.79
C ALA A 294 -6.75 11.42 -1.96
N LYS A 295 -6.05 11.91 -0.95
CA LYS A 295 -5.30 13.16 -0.97
C LYS A 295 -3.87 12.86 -0.54
N THR A 296 -2.93 13.57 -1.14
CA THR A 296 -1.49 13.41 -0.87
C THR A 296 -0.83 14.77 -0.89
N THR A 297 0.14 14.95 0.00
CA THR A 297 0.87 16.20 0.17
C THR A 297 2.33 15.92 0.53
N LEU A 298 3.16 16.94 0.41
CA LEU A 298 4.55 16.89 0.84
C LEU A 298 4.71 17.63 2.16
N GLN A 299 5.55 17.08 3.02
CA GLN A 299 5.97 17.70 4.25
C GLN A 299 7.48 17.56 4.45
N LEU A 300 8.00 18.24 5.47
CA LEU A 300 9.42 18.19 5.79
C LEU A 300 9.89 16.73 5.92
N GLY A 301 11.06 16.43 5.38
CA GLY A 301 11.59 15.06 5.38
C GLY A 301 11.67 14.52 6.81
N ARG A 302 11.18 13.30 7.07
CA ARG A 302 11.13 12.65 8.40
C ARG A 302 10.23 13.32 9.43
N GLN A 303 9.35 14.23 9.00
CA GLN A 303 8.25 14.65 9.85
C GLN A 303 7.19 13.54 9.83
N GLU A 304 6.86 12.96 10.98
CA GLU A 304 5.81 11.93 11.08
C GLU A 304 4.42 12.54 11.15
N MET A 305 4.22 13.65 11.87
CA MET A 305 2.91 14.28 12.00
C MET A 305 2.45 14.90 10.68
N ILE A 306 1.21 14.62 10.27
CA ILE A 306 0.67 15.07 8.99
C ILE A 306 0.43 16.58 9.02
N ALA A 307 1.24 17.34 8.29
CA ALA A 307 1.23 18.81 8.36
C ALA A 307 -0.06 19.44 7.83
N ASP A 308 -0.62 18.88 6.75
CA ASP A 308 -1.78 19.44 6.03
C ASP A 308 -3.02 18.54 6.19
N LEU A 309 -3.19 17.97 7.38
CA LEU A 309 -4.29 17.03 7.66
C LEU A 309 -5.66 17.70 7.50
N ARG A 310 -5.82 18.92 8.00
CA ARG A 310 -7.08 19.66 7.95
C ARG A 310 -7.59 19.85 6.52
N THR A 311 -6.73 20.29 5.60
CA THR A 311 -7.11 20.51 4.20
C THR A 311 -7.48 19.19 3.52
N MET A 312 -6.65 18.16 3.68
CA MET A 312 -6.91 16.83 3.10
C MET A 312 -8.20 16.21 3.63
N ALA A 313 -8.42 16.24 4.94
CA ALA A 313 -9.62 15.70 5.58
C ALA A 313 -10.89 16.48 5.18
N LYS A 314 -10.82 17.81 5.11
CA LYS A 314 -11.93 18.65 4.65
C LYS A 314 -12.34 18.29 3.23
N ASP A 315 -11.39 18.19 2.31
CA ASP A 315 -11.68 17.83 0.91
C ASP A 315 -12.33 16.45 0.81
N LEU A 316 -11.88 15.49 1.63
CA LEU A 316 -12.45 14.14 1.66
C LEU A 316 -13.86 14.12 2.28
N LEU A 317 -14.13 14.94 3.30
CA LEU A 317 -15.48 15.11 3.85
C LEU A 317 -16.43 15.71 2.80
N LEU A 318 -15.99 16.75 2.09
CA LEU A 318 -16.75 17.35 1.00
C LEU A 318 -17.00 16.34 -0.12
N ALA A 319 -16.02 15.51 -0.44
CA ALA A 319 -16.17 14.44 -1.42
C ALA A 319 -17.18 13.37 -1.01
N TYR A 320 -17.15 12.93 0.26
CA TYR A 320 -18.13 12.00 0.82
C TYR A 320 -19.55 12.57 0.71
N MET A 321 -19.78 13.80 1.18
CA MET A 321 -21.09 14.44 1.11
C MET A 321 -21.55 14.67 -0.33
N GLY A 322 -20.64 15.10 -1.21
CA GLY A 322 -20.92 15.33 -2.63
C GLY A 322 -21.25 14.05 -3.39
N TYR A 323 -20.54 12.96 -3.12
CA TYR A 323 -20.82 11.66 -3.74
C TYR A 323 -22.18 11.13 -3.29
N ARG A 324 -22.45 11.12 -1.98
CA ARG A 324 -23.71 10.60 -1.44
C ARG A 324 -24.91 11.41 -1.91
N SER A 325 -24.83 12.73 -1.92
CA SER A 325 -25.93 13.58 -2.41
C SER A 325 -26.12 13.45 -3.93
N GLY A 326 -25.03 13.45 -4.70
CA GLY A 326 -25.08 13.44 -6.16
C GLY A 326 -25.46 12.07 -6.74
N MET A 327 -24.81 11.00 -6.27
CA MET A 327 -24.89 9.65 -6.83
C MET A 327 -25.89 8.77 -6.07
N GLU A 328 -25.86 8.78 -4.74
CA GLU A 328 -26.72 7.91 -3.91
C GLU A 328 -28.04 8.58 -3.51
N LYS A 329 -28.19 9.87 -3.78
CA LYS A 329 -29.34 10.70 -3.37
C LYS A 329 -29.54 10.72 -1.84
N VAL A 330 -28.46 10.57 -1.08
CA VAL A 330 -28.46 10.64 0.39
C VAL A 330 -27.83 11.95 0.85
N THR A 331 -28.57 12.73 1.63
CA THR A 331 -28.15 14.07 2.11
C THR A 331 -27.78 14.10 3.59
N THR A 332 -27.99 13.01 4.32
CA THR A 332 -27.62 12.91 5.74
C THR A 332 -26.10 13.02 5.91
N LEU A 333 -25.67 14.00 6.70
CA LEU A 333 -24.25 14.22 7.03
C LEU A 333 -23.65 13.01 7.77
N PRO A 334 -22.34 12.76 7.64
CA PRO A 334 -21.68 11.75 8.46
C PRO A 334 -21.84 12.09 9.95
N LYS A 335 -22.18 11.08 10.74
CA LYS A 335 -22.30 11.17 12.21
C LYS A 335 -21.11 10.55 12.93
N ARG A 336 -20.33 9.72 12.24
CA ARG A 336 -19.15 9.02 12.77
C ARG A 336 -17.98 9.21 11.80
N LEU A 337 -16.82 9.61 12.32
CA LEU A 337 -15.56 9.66 11.57
C LEU A 337 -14.57 8.73 12.26
N ILE A 338 -14.19 7.66 11.56
CA ILE A 338 -13.23 6.67 12.08
C ILE A 338 -11.92 6.85 11.33
N PHE A 339 -10.88 7.25 12.04
CA PHE A 339 -9.58 7.60 11.47
C PHE A 339 -8.53 6.56 11.86
N PHE A 340 -8.03 5.80 10.87
CA PHE A 340 -6.93 4.85 11.05
C PHE A 340 -5.60 5.47 10.63
N ARG A 341 -4.63 5.55 11.56
CA ARG A 341 -3.29 6.12 11.31
C ARG A 341 -2.21 5.03 11.35
N ASP A 342 -1.51 4.77 10.24
CA ASP A 342 -0.38 3.82 10.19
C ASP A 342 0.88 4.42 10.84
N GLY A 343 1.90 3.63 11.12
CA GLY A 343 3.30 4.10 11.16
C GLY A 343 3.77 4.90 12.39
N VAL A 344 2.88 5.26 13.30
CA VAL A 344 3.21 6.04 14.50
C VAL A 344 3.70 5.14 15.63
N SER A 345 4.79 5.54 16.30
CA SER A 345 5.32 4.85 17.47
C SER A 345 4.57 5.22 18.76
N GLU A 346 4.53 4.32 19.76
CA GLU A 346 3.83 4.53 21.03
C GLU A 346 4.25 5.83 21.74
N GLY A 347 5.54 6.15 21.72
CA GLY A 347 6.09 7.39 22.30
C GLY A 347 5.59 8.68 21.62
N GLU A 348 4.92 8.59 20.47
CA GLU A 348 4.38 9.72 19.72
C GLU A 348 2.84 9.81 19.78
N PHE A 349 2.16 8.89 20.47
CA PHE A 349 0.68 8.88 20.52
C PHE A 349 0.11 10.20 21.06
N LYS A 350 0.70 10.72 22.15
CA LYS A 350 0.30 12.03 22.68
C LYS A 350 0.46 13.13 21.64
N ARG A 351 1.55 13.10 20.86
CA ARG A 351 1.84 14.12 19.84
C ARG A 351 0.82 14.06 18.70
N VAL A 352 0.36 12.87 18.31
CA VAL A 352 -0.74 12.71 17.35
C VAL A 352 -2.03 13.32 17.89
N LEU A 353 -2.37 13.06 19.15
CA LEU A 353 -3.57 13.66 19.76
C LEU A 353 -3.47 15.19 19.88
N ASP A 354 -2.28 15.72 20.20
CA ASP A 354 -2.09 17.16 20.36
C ASP A 354 -2.08 17.91 19.00
N LEU A 355 -1.66 17.27 17.91
CA LEU A 355 -1.39 17.93 16.62
C LEU A 355 -2.32 17.50 15.47
N GLU A 356 -2.76 16.25 15.41
CA GLU A 356 -3.59 15.74 14.31
C GLU A 356 -5.09 15.76 14.64
N LEU A 357 -5.49 15.44 15.87
CA LEU A 357 -6.90 15.44 16.26
C LEU A 357 -7.56 16.83 16.12
N PRO A 358 -6.96 17.95 16.59
CA PRO A 358 -7.55 19.28 16.41
C PRO A 358 -7.70 19.68 14.93
N GLU A 359 -6.82 19.18 14.06
CA GLU A 359 -6.88 19.41 12.62
C GLU A 359 -8.06 18.66 11.98
N LEU A 360 -8.39 17.45 12.46
CA LEU A 360 -9.61 16.72 12.04
C LEU A 360 -10.88 17.43 12.50
N GLU A 361 -10.93 17.90 13.74
CA GLU A 361 -12.06 18.69 14.23
C GLU A 361 -12.22 19.99 13.43
N ALA A 362 -11.11 20.67 13.12
CA ALA A 362 -11.10 21.87 12.31
C ALA A 362 -11.56 21.58 10.87
N ALA A 363 -11.18 20.44 10.30
CA ALA A 363 -11.67 20.00 8.99
C ALA A 363 -13.19 19.82 8.97
N CYS A 364 -13.77 19.23 10.03
CA CYS A 364 -15.22 19.08 10.17
C CYS A 364 -15.93 20.45 10.23
N ARG A 365 -15.37 21.41 10.98
CA ARG A 365 -15.88 22.78 11.04
C ARG A 365 -15.79 23.48 9.67
N ASP A 366 -14.66 23.37 8.97
CA ASP A 366 -14.45 23.98 7.66
C ASP A 366 -15.31 23.35 6.55
N ALA A 367 -15.64 22.07 6.69
CA ALA A 367 -16.61 21.38 5.84
C ALA A 367 -18.07 21.76 6.16
N LYS A 368 -18.30 22.68 7.11
CA LYS A 368 -19.60 23.17 7.55
C LYS A 368 -20.52 22.06 8.09
N MET A 369 -19.94 21.06 8.75
CA MET A 369 -20.72 20.01 9.39
C MET A 369 -21.33 20.50 10.69
N ASN A 370 -22.66 20.43 10.80
CA ASN A 370 -23.39 20.78 12.01
C ASN A 370 -24.55 19.80 12.27
N PRO A 371 -24.50 18.99 13.35
CA PRO A 371 -23.36 18.82 14.25
C PRO A 371 -22.16 18.16 13.53
N PRO A 372 -20.92 18.36 14.03
CA PRO A 372 -19.76 17.60 13.54
C PRO A 372 -19.91 16.10 13.85
N PRO A 373 -19.21 15.22 13.10
CA PRO A 373 -19.24 13.80 13.37
C PRO A 373 -18.43 13.50 14.63
N LYS A 374 -18.84 12.47 15.38
CA LYS A 374 -18.02 11.97 16.50
C LYS A 374 -16.76 11.29 15.97
N ILE A 375 -15.60 11.66 16.49
CA ILE A 375 -14.30 11.15 16.01
C ILE A 375 -13.84 9.96 16.85
N THR A 376 -13.39 8.90 16.17
CA THR A 376 -12.64 7.78 16.76
C THR A 376 -11.30 7.65 16.05
N PHE A 377 -10.20 7.74 16.80
CA PHE A 377 -8.83 7.74 16.30
C PHE A 377 -8.11 6.46 16.71
N ILE A 378 -7.66 5.69 15.72
CA ILE A 378 -7.06 4.37 15.90
C ILE A 378 -5.70 4.34 15.24
N ILE A 379 -4.64 4.10 16.01
CA ILE A 379 -3.29 3.92 15.48
C ILE A 379 -3.08 2.44 15.15
N VAL A 380 -2.62 2.16 13.93
CA VAL A 380 -2.37 0.80 13.44
C VAL A 380 -0.87 0.59 13.26
N GLY A 381 -0.33 -0.46 13.88
CA GLY A 381 1.08 -0.80 13.79
C GLY A 381 1.29 -2.23 13.31
N LYS A 382 1.92 -2.41 12.15
CA LYS A 382 2.33 -3.75 11.65
C LYS A 382 3.79 -4.09 11.93
N ARG A 383 4.63 -3.06 12.15
CA ARG A 383 6.09 -3.21 12.32
C ARG A 383 6.46 -3.24 13.80
N HIS A 384 6.09 -4.33 14.48
CA HIS A 384 6.50 -4.59 15.87
C HIS A 384 7.18 -5.96 16.02
N HIS A 385 7.69 -6.21 17.22
CA HIS A 385 8.47 -7.40 17.55
C HIS A 385 7.62 -8.56 18.08
N MET A 386 6.37 -8.32 18.50
CA MET A 386 5.46 -9.38 18.96
C MET A 386 5.17 -10.43 17.88
N ARG A 387 5.24 -11.71 18.26
CA ARG A 387 4.87 -12.88 17.45
C ARG A 387 4.01 -13.81 18.28
N PHE A 388 2.98 -14.36 17.67
CA PHE A 388 2.02 -15.22 18.32
C PHE A 388 2.00 -16.59 17.65
N PHE A 389 1.89 -17.63 18.48
CA PHE A 389 1.93 -19.01 18.04
C PHE A 389 0.74 -19.76 18.63
N PRO A 390 0.05 -20.61 17.85
CA PRO A 390 -1.01 -21.45 18.37
C PRO A 390 -0.43 -22.45 19.38
N LYS A 391 -1.07 -22.55 20.55
CA LYS A 391 -0.73 -23.59 21.55
C LYS A 391 -1.31 -24.94 21.13
N ASP A 392 -2.57 -24.95 20.69
CA ASP A 392 -3.28 -26.15 20.27
C ASP A 392 -3.33 -26.29 18.75
N ALA A 393 -3.37 -27.53 18.26
CA ALA A 393 -3.45 -27.82 16.83
C ALA A 393 -4.76 -27.35 16.17
N LYS A 394 -5.84 -27.18 16.94
CA LYS A 394 -7.15 -26.71 16.45
C LYS A 394 -7.13 -25.21 16.05
N ASP A 395 -6.26 -24.42 16.67
CA ASP A 395 -6.14 -22.98 16.46
C ASP A 395 -5.07 -22.64 15.41
N LYS A 396 -4.57 -23.67 14.74
CA LYS A 396 -3.48 -23.62 13.77
C LYS A 396 -4.04 -23.78 12.36
N ASP A 397 -3.71 -22.84 11.49
CA ASP A 397 -3.94 -22.96 10.06
C ASP A 397 -3.16 -24.16 9.51
N THR A 398 -3.88 -25.10 8.87
CA THR A 398 -3.33 -26.40 8.46
C THR A 398 -2.23 -26.28 7.41
N LYS A 399 -2.24 -25.21 6.62
CA LYS A 399 -1.29 -25.00 5.52
C LYS A 399 -0.03 -24.28 5.98
N SER A 400 -0.17 -23.21 6.75
CA SER A 400 0.94 -22.32 7.12
C SER A 400 1.48 -22.54 8.51
N GLY A 401 0.68 -23.17 9.38
CA GLY A 401 1.00 -23.37 10.79
C GLY A 401 0.89 -22.12 11.66
N ASN A 402 0.35 -21.02 11.13
CA ASN A 402 0.07 -19.79 11.88
C ASN A 402 -1.26 -19.87 12.63
N LEU A 403 -1.56 -18.86 13.46
CA LEU A 403 -2.90 -18.68 14.02
C LEU A 403 -3.96 -18.54 12.92
N LEU A 404 -5.18 -18.95 13.24
CA LEU A 404 -6.33 -18.76 12.35
C LEU A 404 -6.63 -17.25 12.16
N PRO A 405 -7.05 -16.83 10.94
CA PRO A 405 -7.53 -15.46 10.71
C PRO A 405 -8.71 -15.12 11.64
N GLY A 406 -8.77 -13.87 12.09
CA GLY A 406 -9.74 -13.42 13.09
C GLY A 406 -9.26 -13.59 14.52
N THR A 407 -8.04 -14.10 14.76
CA THR A 407 -7.49 -14.18 16.12
C THR A 407 -7.21 -12.78 16.67
N VAL A 408 -7.86 -12.45 17.78
CA VAL A 408 -7.73 -11.23 18.57
C VAL A 408 -7.06 -11.54 19.91
N ILE A 409 -6.10 -10.69 20.29
CA ILE A 409 -5.41 -10.75 21.57
C ILE A 409 -5.49 -9.36 22.19
N ASP A 410 -6.27 -9.24 23.25
CA ASP A 410 -6.57 -8.00 23.97
C ASP A 410 -6.34 -8.12 25.49
N GLN A 411 -5.68 -9.19 25.93
CA GLN A 411 -5.45 -9.49 27.34
C GLN A 411 -3.97 -9.78 27.63
N ALA A 412 -3.56 -9.44 28.86
CA ALA A 412 -2.29 -9.77 29.52
C ALA A 412 -1.01 -9.17 28.93
N ILE A 413 -0.95 -8.91 27.64
CA ILE A 413 0.21 -8.32 26.93
C ILE A 413 -0.07 -6.91 26.39
N THR A 414 -1.32 -6.49 26.49
CA THR A 414 -1.84 -5.18 26.10
C THR A 414 -1.57 -4.15 27.19
N ASN A 415 -1.71 -2.87 26.85
CA ASN A 415 -1.53 -1.77 27.76
C ASN A 415 -2.55 -1.89 28.92
N PRO A 416 -2.13 -1.71 30.19
CA PRO A 416 -3.04 -1.84 31.33
C PRO A 416 -4.09 -0.72 31.44
N VAL A 417 -3.89 0.39 30.72
CA VAL A 417 -4.73 1.59 30.81
C VAL A 417 -5.32 1.96 29.44
N GLU A 418 -4.53 1.85 28.38
CA GLU A 418 -4.98 2.20 27.03
C GLU A 418 -5.74 1.04 26.38
N SER A 419 -6.64 1.38 25.45
CA SER A 419 -7.43 0.37 24.72
C SER A 419 -6.65 -0.09 23.47
N ASP A 420 -5.84 -1.13 23.61
CA ASP A 420 -5.14 -1.76 22.50
C ASP A 420 -5.49 -3.24 22.32
N PHE A 421 -5.25 -3.73 21.11
CA PHE A 421 -5.39 -5.14 20.77
C PHE A 421 -4.53 -5.52 19.56
N TYR A 422 -4.20 -6.80 19.46
CA TYR A 422 -3.62 -7.39 18.25
C TYR A 422 -4.68 -8.17 17.49
N LEU A 423 -4.68 -8.03 16.16
CA LEU A 423 -5.57 -8.78 15.27
C LEU A 423 -4.77 -9.45 14.15
N GLN A 424 -4.84 -10.79 14.09
CA GLN A 424 -4.40 -11.57 12.95
C GLN A 424 -5.53 -11.67 11.92
N SER A 425 -5.67 -10.66 11.08
CA SER A 425 -6.78 -10.59 10.11
C SER A 425 -6.62 -11.47 8.87
N HIS A 426 -5.43 -12.04 8.62
CA HIS A 426 -5.11 -12.71 7.35
C HIS A 426 -4.54 -14.11 7.57
N GLY A 427 -4.73 -14.98 6.57
CA GLY A 427 -4.10 -16.29 6.56
C GLY A 427 -2.62 -16.16 6.18
N GLY A 428 -1.74 -16.79 6.97
CA GLY A 428 -0.32 -16.86 6.65
C GLY A 428 -0.11 -17.64 5.35
N LEU A 429 0.65 -17.09 4.40
CA LEU A 429 1.01 -17.81 3.16
C LEU A 429 2.41 -18.41 3.24
N LEU A 430 3.32 -17.72 3.92
CA LEU A 430 4.71 -18.12 4.07
C LEU A 430 5.29 -17.49 5.34
N GLY A 431 6.03 -18.28 6.10
CA GLY A 431 6.67 -17.84 7.34
C GLY A 431 5.70 -17.57 8.48
N THR A 432 6.17 -16.87 9.51
CA THR A 432 5.37 -16.47 10.67
C THR A 432 4.63 -15.17 10.39
N SER A 433 3.31 -15.19 10.56
CA SER A 433 2.43 -14.05 10.37
C SER A 433 2.68 -12.98 11.44
N LYS A 434 2.50 -11.72 11.06
CA LYS A 434 2.52 -10.58 11.98
C LYS A 434 1.09 -10.10 12.15
N SER A 435 0.51 -10.34 13.33
CA SER A 435 -0.76 -9.74 13.74
C SER A 435 -0.56 -8.25 13.90
N SER A 436 -1.45 -7.42 13.35
CA SER A 436 -1.30 -5.96 13.47
C SER A 436 -1.79 -5.50 14.84
N SER A 437 -1.09 -4.54 15.42
CA SER A 437 -1.48 -3.82 16.65
C SER A 437 -2.42 -2.68 16.30
N TYR A 438 -3.43 -2.47 17.14
CA TYR A 438 -4.40 -1.39 17.06
C TYR A 438 -4.47 -0.72 18.44
N ASN A 439 -4.32 0.59 18.48
CA ASN A 439 -4.40 1.38 19.72
C ASN A 439 -5.48 2.44 19.51
N VAL A 440 -6.55 2.37 20.30
CA VAL A 440 -7.64 3.36 20.29
C VAL A 440 -7.23 4.50 21.20
N VAL A 441 -6.67 5.55 20.61
CA VAL A 441 -6.09 6.68 21.35
C VAL A 441 -7.09 7.79 21.64
N TYR A 442 -8.20 7.81 20.91
CA TYR A 442 -9.32 8.74 21.14
C TYR A 442 -10.62 8.14 20.63
N ASP A 443 -11.70 8.22 21.40
CA ASP A 443 -13.03 7.77 20.98
C ASP A 443 -14.15 8.60 21.62
N GLU A 444 -14.71 9.51 20.84
CA GLU A 444 -15.85 10.34 21.25
C GLU A 444 -17.20 9.60 21.13
N PHE A 445 -17.25 8.53 20.32
CA PHE A 445 -18.47 7.74 20.14
C PHE A 445 -18.70 6.79 21.31
N GLY A 446 -17.63 6.21 21.86
CA GLY A 446 -17.69 5.22 22.94
C GLY A 446 -18.04 3.83 22.42
N PHE A 447 -17.35 3.38 21.37
CA PHE A 447 -17.48 2.02 20.86
C PHE A 447 -17.02 0.99 21.89
N SER A 448 -17.67 -0.17 21.88
CA SER A 448 -17.15 -1.31 22.63
C SER A 448 -15.87 -1.85 21.96
N PRO A 449 -14.96 -2.50 22.71
CA PRO A 449 -13.79 -3.16 22.14
C PRO A 449 -14.16 -4.15 21.03
N ASP A 450 -15.21 -4.97 21.24
CA ASP A 450 -15.69 -5.92 20.24
C ASP A 450 -16.17 -5.22 18.94
N ALA A 451 -16.78 -4.04 19.05
CA ALA A 451 -17.23 -3.27 17.90
C ALA A 451 -16.05 -2.77 17.05
N ILE A 452 -14.99 -2.26 17.69
CA ILE A 452 -13.78 -1.80 16.98
C ILE A 452 -13.03 -2.98 16.37
N GLN A 453 -12.89 -4.08 17.10
CA GLN A 453 -12.23 -5.30 16.62
C GLN A 453 -12.96 -5.89 15.40
N SER A 454 -14.29 -5.99 15.46
CA SER A 454 -15.13 -6.46 14.36
C SER A 454 -15.07 -5.51 13.15
N LEU A 455 -15.09 -4.19 13.38
CA LEU A 455 -14.93 -3.20 12.31
C LEU A 455 -13.57 -3.32 11.61
N ALA A 456 -12.48 -3.34 12.39
CA ALA A 456 -11.12 -3.45 11.86
C ALA A 456 -10.96 -4.73 11.04
N TYR A 457 -11.53 -5.83 11.52
CA TYR A 457 -11.51 -7.10 10.79
C TYR A 457 -12.34 -7.04 9.52
N THR A 458 -13.55 -6.48 9.56
CA THR A 458 -14.43 -6.30 8.40
C THR A 458 -13.75 -5.49 7.30
N LEU A 459 -13.12 -4.37 7.67
CA LEU A 459 -12.37 -3.52 6.74
C LEU A 459 -11.17 -4.23 6.11
N CYS A 460 -10.70 -5.35 6.65
CA CYS A 460 -9.64 -6.15 6.01
C CYS A 460 -10.15 -6.97 4.81
N PHE A 461 -11.46 -7.17 4.67
CA PHE A 461 -12.06 -7.91 3.54
C PHE A 461 -12.48 -7.02 2.37
N THR A 462 -12.58 -5.70 2.57
CA THR A 462 -13.03 -4.74 1.54
C THR A 462 -11.91 -4.26 0.60
N TYR A 463 -10.73 -4.91 0.64
CA TYR A 463 -9.58 -4.52 -0.17
C TYR A 463 -9.77 -4.95 -1.63
N ALA A 464 -10.05 -3.99 -2.51
CA ALA A 464 -10.52 -4.24 -3.87
C ALA A 464 -9.56 -5.08 -4.74
N ARG A 465 -8.26 -5.14 -4.43
CA ARG A 465 -7.28 -5.88 -5.24
C ARG A 465 -7.23 -7.39 -4.98
N SER A 466 -7.94 -7.88 -3.98
CA SER A 466 -7.82 -9.25 -3.48
C SER A 466 -9.20 -9.78 -3.09
N THR A 467 -9.41 -11.08 -3.28
CA THR A 467 -10.57 -11.79 -2.73
C THR A 467 -10.32 -12.28 -1.29
N ARG A 468 -9.12 -12.05 -0.75
CA ARG A 468 -8.71 -12.49 0.59
C ARG A 468 -8.56 -11.30 1.52
N SER A 469 -8.86 -11.55 2.79
CA SER A 469 -8.56 -10.61 3.87
C SER A 469 -7.07 -10.24 3.90
N VAL A 470 -6.80 -8.95 4.07
CA VAL A 470 -5.46 -8.38 4.21
C VAL A 470 -5.06 -8.17 5.67
N SER A 471 -3.78 -7.88 5.92
CA SER A 471 -3.22 -7.81 7.28
C SER A 471 -3.57 -6.55 8.08
N ILE A 472 -4.06 -5.51 7.43
CA ILE A 472 -4.39 -4.19 8.00
C ILE A 472 -5.65 -3.68 7.30
N PRO A 473 -6.42 -2.75 7.91
CA PRO A 473 -7.66 -2.29 7.31
C PRO A 473 -7.41 -1.68 5.93
N THR A 474 -8.34 -1.90 5.01
CA THR A 474 -8.32 -1.34 3.65
C THR A 474 -7.95 0.15 3.58
N PRO A 475 -8.53 1.06 4.40
CA PRO A 475 -8.13 2.48 4.38
C PRO A 475 -6.63 2.69 4.64
N VAL A 476 -6.04 1.96 5.60
CA VAL A 476 -4.60 2.06 5.91
C VAL A 476 -3.77 1.53 4.74
N TYR A 477 -4.18 0.40 4.17
CA TYR A 477 -3.49 -0.19 3.02
C TYR A 477 -3.51 0.77 1.82
N TYR A 478 -4.64 1.43 1.57
CA TYR A 478 -4.79 2.40 0.50
C TYR A 478 -3.94 3.66 0.72
N ALA A 479 -3.87 4.21 1.93
CA ALA A 479 -2.98 5.32 2.26
C ALA A 479 -1.52 4.96 1.93
N HIS A 480 -1.04 3.80 2.37
CA HIS A 480 0.33 3.35 2.05
C HIS A 480 0.56 3.21 0.53
N ILE A 481 -0.42 2.72 -0.23
CA ILE A 481 -0.30 2.66 -1.70
C ILE A 481 -0.22 4.07 -2.29
N VAL A 482 -1.04 5.01 -1.84
CA VAL A 482 -1.02 6.41 -2.31
C VAL A 482 0.33 7.06 -2.00
N CYS A 483 0.84 6.91 -0.78
CA CYS A 483 2.18 7.35 -0.40
C CYS A 483 3.26 6.76 -1.32
N SER A 484 3.23 5.44 -1.56
CA SER A 484 4.21 4.76 -2.44
C SER A 484 4.20 5.29 -3.88
N ARG A 485 3.07 5.89 -4.30
CA ARG A 485 2.88 6.49 -5.62
C ARG A 485 3.25 7.97 -5.66
N ALA A 486 3.64 8.60 -4.56
CA ALA A 486 3.92 10.03 -4.55
C ALA A 486 4.98 10.47 -5.58
N LYS A 487 5.93 9.60 -5.92
CA LYS A 487 6.92 9.86 -6.98
C LYS A 487 6.31 10.04 -8.37
N THR A 488 5.12 9.49 -8.64
CA THR A 488 4.44 9.62 -9.95
C THR A 488 3.95 11.04 -10.21
N HIS A 489 3.97 11.93 -9.21
CA HIS A 489 3.56 13.32 -9.35
C HIS A 489 4.65 14.24 -9.92
N TYR A 490 5.90 13.77 -10.00
CA TYR A 490 6.99 14.50 -10.63
C TYR A 490 7.17 14.04 -12.07
N ASP A 491 7.58 14.97 -12.93
CA ASP A 491 7.98 14.62 -14.29
C ASP A 491 9.19 13.65 -14.24
N PRO A 492 9.09 12.45 -14.83
CA PRO A 492 10.19 11.48 -14.85
C PRO A 492 11.48 12.00 -15.50
N GLN A 493 11.38 12.98 -16.41
CA GLN A 493 12.52 13.59 -17.10
C GLN A 493 13.13 14.76 -16.33
N GLY A 494 12.37 15.34 -15.40
CA GLY A 494 12.76 16.53 -14.62
C GLY A 494 12.88 16.27 -13.12
N ALA A 495 12.83 15.00 -12.69
CA ALA A 495 12.74 14.65 -11.28
C ALA A 495 13.90 15.30 -10.49
N PRO A 496 13.61 15.95 -9.35
CA PRO A 496 14.62 16.62 -8.56
C PRO A 496 15.67 15.59 -8.10
N SER A 497 16.92 15.81 -8.51
CA SER A 497 18.04 14.95 -8.12
C SER A 497 18.10 14.82 -6.60
N SER A 498 18.17 13.58 -6.11
CA SER A 498 18.28 13.28 -4.67
C SER A 498 19.64 13.64 -4.06
N VAL A 499 20.56 14.16 -4.89
CA VAL A 499 21.93 14.49 -4.53
C VAL A 499 22.13 15.99 -4.74
N VAL A 500 22.11 16.77 -3.65
CA VAL A 500 22.63 18.13 -3.66
C VAL A 500 24.09 18.05 -3.21
N SER A 501 25.00 18.27 -4.14
CA SER A 501 26.42 18.43 -3.88
C SER A 501 26.65 19.76 -3.13
N GLY A 502 27.01 19.70 -1.85
CA GLY A 502 27.77 20.75 -1.17
C GLY A 502 27.14 22.14 -0.93
N GLY A 503 25.82 22.30 -1.00
CA GLY A 503 25.14 23.57 -0.72
C GLY A 503 24.46 23.64 0.65
N LEU A 504 24.54 24.79 1.33
CA LEU A 504 23.83 25.17 2.56
C LEU A 504 22.30 25.36 2.35
N GLN A 505 21.63 24.46 1.60
CA GLN A 505 20.18 24.55 1.43
C GLN A 505 19.46 24.05 2.68
N THR A 506 18.50 24.84 3.16
CA THR A 506 17.64 24.47 4.29
C THR A 506 16.63 23.38 3.88
N ARG A 507 16.04 22.71 4.87
CA ARG A 507 15.03 21.66 4.63
C ARG A 507 13.75 22.25 4.04
N GLU A 508 13.44 23.48 4.41
CA GLU A 508 12.31 24.28 3.94
C GLU A 508 12.49 24.66 2.46
N GLU A 509 13.64 25.19 2.06
CA GLU A 509 13.94 25.48 0.65
C GLU A 509 13.89 24.22 -0.22
N THR A 510 14.38 23.10 0.32
CA THR A 510 14.29 21.79 -0.35
C THR A 510 12.82 21.39 -0.56
N LEU A 511 12.00 21.49 0.49
CA LEU A 511 10.56 21.19 0.41
C LEU A 511 9.86 22.08 -0.61
N ASP A 512 10.14 23.38 -0.63
CA ASP A 512 9.53 24.33 -1.57
C ASP A 512 9.90 24.04 -3.01
N LYS A 513 11.16 23.67 -3.28
CA LYS A 513 11.59 23.22 -4.60
C LYS A 513 10.79 22.00 -5.07
N HIS A 514 10.64 21.01 -4.20
CA HIS A 514 9.85 19.81 -4.49
C HIS A 514 8.37 20.14 -4.70
N ARG A 515 7.78 21.00 -3.88
CA ARG A 515 6.37 21.41 -3.97
C ARG A 515 6.05 22.08 -5.30
N ARG A 516 6.96 22.92 -5.84
CA ARG A 516 6.79 23.58 -7.15
C ARG A 516 6.75 22.61 -8.34
N GLN A 517 7.33 21.42 -8.18
CA GLN A 517 7.40 20.39 -9.23
C GLN A 517 6.35 19.28 -9.03
N TYR A 518 5.62 19.30 -7.91
CA TYR A 518 4.64 18.27 -7.59
C TYR A 518 3.32 18.59 -8.26
N LEU A 519 2.96 17.80 -9.26
CA LEU A 519 1.73 18.02 -10.03
C LEU A 519 0.53 17.35 -9.35
N PRO A 520 -0.67 17.96 -9.41
CA PRO A 520 -1.89 17.33 -8.89
C PRO A 520 -2.30 16.13 -9.76
N VAL A 521 -3.10 15.22 -9.19
CA VAL A 521 -3.76 14.16 -9.96
C VAL A 521 -4.70 14.78 -10.98
N HIS A 522 -4.75 14.23 -12.19
CA HIS A 522 -5.67 14.69 -13.22
C HIS A 522 -7.13 14.62 -12.74
N ASP A 523 -7.96 15.60 -13.09
CA ASP A 523 -9.34 15.70 -12.61
C ASP A 523 -10.19 14.45 -12.90
N ALA A 524 -9.99 13.82 -14.06
CA ALA A 524 -10.63 12.55 -14.43
C ALA A 524 -10.40 11.41 -13.41
N HIS A 525 -9.29 11.46 -12.67
CA HIS A 525 -8.89 10.47 -11.66
C HIS A 525 -9.10 10.95 -10.24
N SER A 526 -9.30 12.24 -10.02
CA SER A 526 -9.47 12.84 -8.68
C SER A 526 -10.60 12.19 -7.85
N LYS A 527 -11.61 11.62 -8.52
CA LYS A 527 -12.76 10.92 -7.91
C LYS A 527 -12.71 9.39 -8.09
N ARG A 528 -11.58 8.85 -8.54
CA ARG A 528 -11.39 7.41 -8.82
C ARG A 528 -10.29 6.84 -7.94
N MET A 529 -10.31 5.53 -7.77
CA MET A 529 -9.23 4.81 -7.09
C MET A 529 -8.04 4.57 -8.06
N TYR A 530 -7.47 5.64 -8.62
CA TYR A 530 -6.35 5.58 -9.58
C TYR A 530 -5.14 4.82 -9.03
N PHE A 531 -4.98 4.86 -7.71
CA PHE A 531 -3.94 4.18 -6.98
C PHE A 531 -4.08 2.65 -6.96
N MET A 532 -5.18 2.07 -7.48
CA MET A 532 -5.41 0.61 -7.54
C MET A 532 -4.48 -0.17 -8.46
#